data_AF-A0A7V9RCX2-F1
#
_entry.id   AF-A0A7V9RCX2-F1
#
_cell.length_a   1.000
_cell.length_b   1.000
_cell.length_c   1.000
_cell.angle_alpha   90.00
_cell.angle_beta   90.00
_cell.angle_gamma   90.00
#
_symmetry.space_group_name_H-M   'P 1'
#
loop_
_entity.id
_entity.type
_entity.pdbx_description
1 polymer ?
#
loop_
_entity_poly.entity_id
_entity_poly.type
_entity_poly.pdbx_seq_one_letter_code
_entity_poly.pdbx_strand_id
1 'polypeptide(L)'
;MNCRIQYFSIALLIACGSSATEGEPAKVDAAYTGDIEKLCDVVARSGSTDLDQNDRVFKIATWLGTNLETGDARKFLAKIQPLKGAAKADALDAEAKRVGIASCALAAEWRR
;
A
#
# COMPACT_ATOMS: atom_id res chain seq x y z
N MET A 1 41.40 21.36 -48.81
CA MET A 1 42.32 21.46 -47.66
C MET A 1 42.02 20.28 -46.75
N ASN A 2 42.85 19.24 -46.84
CA ASN A 2 42.77 18.04 -46.03
C ASN A 2 43.66 18.22 -44.81
N CYS A 3 43.13 18.09 -43.60
CA CYS A 3 43.95 17.88 -42.41
C CYS A 3 43.50 16.57 -41.76
N ARG A 4 44.41 15.59 -41.78
CA ARG A 4 44.25 14.22 -41.32
C ARG A 4 44.20 14.16 -39.79
N ILE A 5 43.38 13.23 -39.30
CA ILE A 5 43.29 12.79 -37.90
C ILE A 5 44.62 12.18 -37.46
N GLN A 6 45.17 12.67 -36.35
CA GLN A 6 46.32 12.08 -35.67
C GLN A 6 45.96 11.88 -34.20
N TYR A 7 46.10 10.62 -33.77
CA TYR A 7 45.76 10.06 -32.47
C TYR A 7 46.48 10.76 -31.31
N PHE A 8 45.77 11.10 -30.24
CA PHE A 8 46.33 11.11 -28.88
C PHE A 8 45.27 10.65 -27.87
N SER A 9 45.62 9.57 -27.19
CA SER A 9 44.90 8.97 -26.07
C SER A 9 44.74 9.95 -24.91
N ILE A 10 43.51 10.16 -24.43
CA ILE A 10 43.24 10.44 -23.01
C ILE A 10 41.94 9.70 -22.64
N ALA A 11 42.11 8.55 -21.99
CA ALA A 11 41.07 7.94 -21.19
C ALA A 11 40.84 8.84 -19.97
N LEU A 12 39.73 9.59 -19.95
CA LEU A 12 39.27 10.27 -18.75
C LEU A 12 38.01 9.56 -18.23
N LEU A 13 38.25 8.69 -17.26
CA LEU A 13 37.27 8.13 -16.35
C LEU A 13 36.55 9.27 -15.62
N ILE A 14 35.31 9.57 -16.01
CA ILE A 14 34.34 10.22 -15.11
C ILE A 14 33.15 9.28 -15.01
N ALA A 15 33.35 8.19 -14.27
CA ALA A 15 32.23 7.50 -13.66
C ALA A 15 31.76 8.39 -12.51
N CYS A 16 30.78 9.26 -12.76
CA CYS A 16 29.92 9.76 -11.69
C CYS A 16 29.16 8.54 -11.16
N GLY A 17 29.79 7.82 -10.24
CA GLY A 17 29.12 6.88 -9.36
C GLY A 17 28.19 7.69 -8.48
N SER A 18 26.98 7.94 -8.97
CA SER A 18 25.84 8.17 -8.11
C SER A 18 25.69 6.88 -7.31
N SER A 19 26.26 6.87 -6.11
CA SER A 19 25.86 5.93 -5.08
C SER A 19 24.38 6.19 -4.82
N ALA A 20 23.53 5.50 -5.58
CA ALA A 20 22.20 5.16 -5.12
C ALA A 20 22.45 4.40 -3.82
N THR A 21 22.32 5.10 -2.70
CA THR A 21 21.96 4.43 -1.46
C THR A 21 20.66 3.73 -1.80
N GLU A 22 20.74 2.42 -2.02
CA GLU A 22 19.60 1.54 -2.06
C GLU A 22 18.89 1.78 -0.73
N GLY A 23 17.90 2.67 -0.76
CA GLY A 23 17.19 3.11 0.41
C GLY A 23 16.59 1.87 1.04
N GLU A 24 17.09 1.51 2.22
CA GLU A 24 16.48 0.50 3.06
C GLU A 24 14.97 0.81 3.11
N PRO A 25 14.09 -0.16 2.78
CA PRO A 25 12.67 0.10 2.71
C PRO A 25 12.23 0.76 4.01
N ALA A 26 11.64 1.95 3.89
CA ALA A 26 11.20 2.72 5.04
C ALA A 26 10.41 1.79 5.97
N LYS A 27 10.91 1.63 7.20
CA LYS A 27 10.31 0.73 8.19
C LYS A 27 8.83 1.11 8.36
N VAL A 28 7.95 0.13 8.16
CA VAL A 28 6.51 0.33 8.37
C VAL A 28 6.27 0.57 9.86
N ASP A 29 5.52 1.63 10.16
CA ASP A 29 5.14 1.98 11.52
C ASP A 29 4.18 0.94 12.12
N ALA A 30 4.36 0.61 13.40
CA ALA A 30 3.58 -0.43 14.06
C ALA A 30 2.11 -0.05 14.27
N ALA A 31 1.80 1.23 14.52
CA ALA A 31 0.42 1.68 14.64
C ALA A 31 -0.29 1.61 13.27
N TYR A 32 0.43 1.93 12.19
CA TYR A 32 -0.08 1.73 10.84
C TYR A 32 -0.38 0.26 10.55
N THR A 33 0.54 -0.67 10.87
CA THR A 33 0.28 -2.11 10.72
C THR A 33 -0.97 -2.53 11.49
N GLY A 34 -1.11 -2.09 12.75
CA GLY A 34 -2.29 -2.39 13.57
C GLY A 34 -3.59 -1.84 12.95
N ASP A 35 -3.55 -0.68 12.32
CA ASP A 35 -4.70 -0.13 11.59
C ASP A 35 -5.06 -0.94 10.34
N ILE A 36 -4.08 -1.48 9.62
CA ILE A 36 -4.34 -2.38 8.48
C ILE A 36 -4.91 -3.72 8.96
N GLU A 37 -4.48 -4.26 10.09
CA GLU A 37 -5.12 -5.44 10.71
C GLU A 37 -6.58 -5.16 11.04
N LYS A 38 -6.87 -4.02 11.68
CA LYS A 38 -8.24 -3.57 11.97
C LYS A 38 -9.08 -3.47 10.70
N LEU A 39 -8.52 -2.90 9.62
CA LEU A 39 -9.18 -2.78 8.33
C LEU A 39 -9.47 -4.15 7.71
N CYS A 40 -8.50 -5.07 7.75
CA CYS A 40 -8.64 -6.40 7.17
C CYS A 40 -9.68 -7.27 7.88
N ASP A 41 -9.85 -7.10 9.19
CA ASP A 41 -10.81 -7.87 10.00
C ASP A 41 -12.11 -7.10 10.29
N VAL A 42 -12.35 -5.97 9.60
CA VAL A 42 -13.39 -5.01 10.01
C VAL A 42 -14.79 -5.60 10.09
N VAL A 43 -15.14 -6.59 9.26
CA VAL A 43 -16.46 -7.24 9.30
C VAL A 43 -16.69 -7.89 10.67
N ALA A 44 -15.69 -8.64 11.16
CA ALA A 44 -15.76 -9.28 12.47
C ALA A 44 -15.66 -8.24 13.60
N ARG A 45 -14.70 -7.30 13.50
CA ARG A 45 -14.46 -6.31 14.56
C ARG A 45 -15.60 -5.31 14.76
N SER A 46 -16.30 -4.96 13.69
CA SER A 46 -17.47 -4.09 13.75
C SER A 46 -18.75 -4.82 14.19
N GLY A 47 -18.73 -6.15 14.30
CA GLY A 47 -19.92 -6.94 14.61
C GLY A 47 -21.01 -6.76 13.55
N SER A 48 -20.62 -6.75 12.27
CA SER A 48 -21.51 -6.55 11.13
C SER A 48 -21.80 -7.82 10.33
N THR A 49 -21.30 -8.98 10.78
CA THR A 49 -21.36 -10.27 10.08
C THR A 49 -22.78 -10.68 9.69
N ASP A 50 -23.76 -10.41 10.55
CA ASP A 50 -25.16 -10.87 10.38
C ASP A 50 -26.09 -9.78 9.85
N LEU A 51 -25.56 -8.60 9.52
CA LEU A 51 -26.35 -7.50 8.96
C LEU A 51 -26.57 -7.69 7.46
N ASP A 52 -27.69 -7.16 6.95
CA ASP A 52 -27.88 -7.02 5.51
C ASP A 52 -26.83 -6.05 4.91
N GLN A 53 -26.76 -6.01 3.59
CA GLN A 53 -25.71 -5.29 2.89
C GLN A 53 -25.69 -3.79 3.20
N ASN A 54 -26.84 -3.14 3.33
CA ASN A 54 -26.90 -1.69 3.54
C ASN A 54 -26.47 -1.32 4.96
N ASP A 55 -27.03 -2.02 5.96
CA ASP A 55 -26.69 -1.81 7.38
C ASP A 55 -25.23 -2.17 7.67
N ARG A 56 -24.71 -3.22 7.01
CA ARG A 56 -23.32 -3.65 7.11
C ARG A 56 -22.36 -2.57 6.64
N VAL A 57 -22.62 -1.96 5.48
CA VAL A 57 -21.75 -0.91 4.91
C VAL A 57 -21.67 0.28 5.85
N PHE A 58 -22.81 0.74 6.37
CA PHE A 58 -22.85 1.85 7.31
C PHE A 58 -22.06 1.53 8.59
N LYS A 59 -22.31 0.37 9.21
CA LYS A 59 -21.63 -0.04 10.44
C LYS A 59 -20.11 -0.18 10.29
N ILE A 60 -19.66 -0.76 9.18
CA ILE A 60 -18.22 -0.86 8.85
C ILE A 60 -17.61 0.54 8.70
N ALA A 61 -18.27 1.44 7.96
CA ALA A 61 -17.75 2.79 7.73
C ALA A 61 -17.63 3.59 9.04
N THR A 62 -18.65 3.54 9.89
CA THR A 62 -18.62 4.15 11.23
C THR A 62 -17.49 3.58 12.07
N TRP A 63 -17.36 2.24 12.12
CA TRP A 63 -16.33 1.60 12.92
C TRP A 63 -14.92 2.00 12.48
N LEU A 64 -14.63 2.01 11.17
CA LEU A 64 -13.33 2.44 10.64
C LEU A 64 -13.04 3.91 10.95
N GLY A 65 -14.04 4.79 10.85
CA GLY A 65 -13.88 6.21 11.16
C GLY A 65 -13.44 6.46 12.62
N THR A 66 -13.89 5.60 13.54
CA THR A 66 -13.55 5.72 14.97
C THR A 66 -12.26 4.99 15.36
N ASN A 67 -11.94 3.87 14.70
CA ASN A 67 -10.90 2.95 15.18
C ASN A 67 -9.56 3.00 14.41
N LEU A 68 -9.48 3.72 13.28
CA LEU A 68 -8.21 3.98 12.60
C LEU A 68 -7.48 5.17 13.23
N GLU A 69 -6.29 4.92 13.75
CA GLU A 69 -5.50 5.89 14.52
C GLU A 69 -4.64 6.77 13.62
N THR A 70 -3.97 6.16 12.65
CA THR A 70 -2.98 6.80 11.80
C THR A 70 -3.61 7.56 10.65
N GLY A 71 -3.01 8.71 10.31
CA GLY A 71 -3.41 9.47 9.13
C GLY A 71 -3.19 8.69 7.84
N ASP A 72 -2.16 7.85 7.79
CA ASP A 72 -1.84 7.06 6.60
C ASP A 72 -2.86 5.93 6.37
N ALA A 73 -3.39 5.29 7.42
CA ALA A 73 -4.44 4.29 7.24
C ALA A 73 -5.73 4.92 6.69
N ARG A 74 -6.06 6.13 7.15
CA ARG A 74 -7.19 6.91 6.63
C ARG A 74 -6.98 7.32 5.16
N LYS A 75 -5.76 7.73 4.78
CA LYS A 75 -5.40 8.01 3.38
C LYS A 75 -5.50 6.76 2.51
N PHE A 76 -5.02 5.62 2.98
CA PHE A 76 -5.15 4.35 2.28
C PHE A 76 -6.62 3.98 2.09
N LEU A 77 -7.43 4.06 3.15
CA LEU A 77 -8.87 3.83 3.08
C LEU A 77 -9.53 4.72 2.02
N ALA A 78 -9.24 6.02 2.02
CA ALA A 78 -9.74 6.97 1.03
C ALA A 78 -9.33 6.60 -0.40
N LYS A 79 -8.06 6.18 -0.61
CA LYS A 79 -7.54 5.74 -1.90
C LYS A 79 -8.30 4.53 -2.45
N ILE A 80 -8.70 3.58 -1.59
CA ILE A 80 -9.40 2.36 -2.03
C ILE A 80 -10.92 2.48 -2.04
N GLN A 81 -11.51 3.57 -1.55
CA GLN A 81 -12.97 3.78 -1.58
C GLN A 81 -13.60 3.70 -3.00
N PRO A 82 -13.02 4.32 -4.05
CA PRO A 82 -13.61 4.25 -5.39
C PRO A 82 -13.47 2.88 -6.05
N LEU A 83 -12.56 2.03 -5.56
CA LEU A 83 -12.34 0.69 -6.09
C LEU A 83 -13.54 -0.21 -5.76
N LYS A 84 -13.78 -1.21 -6.62
CA LYS A 84 -14.82 -2.22 -6.48
C LYS A 84 -14.29 -3.59 -6.90
N GLY A 85 -14.95 -4.66 -6.47
CA GLY A 85 -14.64 -6.03 -6.87
C GLY A 85 -13.18 -6.41 -6.64
N ALA A 86 -12.62 -7.15 -7.60
CA ALA A 86 -11.23 -7.61 -7.60
C ALA A 86 -10.20 -6.48 -7.39
N ALA A 87 -10.38 -5.31 -8.01
CA ALA A 87 -9.43 -4.20 -7.86
C ALA A 87 -9.31 -3.72 -6.40
N LYS A 88 -10.41 -3.74 -5.65
CA LYS A 88 -10.38 -3.39 -4.23
C LYS A 88 -9.78 -4.49 -3.38
N ALA A 89 -10.12 -5.74 -3.67
CA ALA A 89 -9.53 -6.90 -3.00
C ALA A 89 -8.01 -6.95 -3.17
N ASP A 90 -7.51 -6.70 -4.37
CA ASP A 90 -6.08 -6.74 -4.67
C ASP A 90 -5.33 -5.58 -4.00
N ALA A 91 -5.94 -4.39 -3.93
CA ALA A 91 -5.36 -3.28 -3.17
C ALA A 91 -5.25 -3.58 -1.67
N LEU A 92 -6.27 -4.25 -1.09
CA LEU A 92 -6.26 -4.67 0.31
C LEU A 92 -5.19 -5.73 0.58
N ASP A 93 -5.10 -6.77 -0.26
CA ASP A 93 -4.09 -7.82 -0.09
C ASP A 93 -2.66 -7.31 -0.34
N ALA A 94 -2.46 -6.41 -1.30
CA ALA A 94 -1.17 -5.80 -1.55
C ALA A 94 -0.71 -5.00 -0.33
N GLU A 95 -1.61 -4.23 0.28
CA GLU A 95 -1.30 -3.44 1.46
C GLU A 95 -1.05 -4.31 2.70
N ALA A 96 -1.88 -5.34 2.92
CA ALA A 96 -1.68 -6.33 3.97
C ALA A 96 -0.28 -6.97 3.86
N LYS A 97 0.09 -7.46 2.67
CA LYS A 97 1.43 -8.03 2.42
C LYS A 97 2.55 -7.02 2.67
N ARG A 98 2.36 -5.77 2.23
CA ARG A 98 3.34 -4.69 2.41
C ARG A 98 3.67 -4.44 3.88
N VAL A 99 2.68 -4.58 4.77
CA VAL A 99 2.85 -4.39 6.22
C VAL A 99 3.15 -5.69 6.98
N GLY A 100 3.30 -6.82 6.28
CA GLY A 100 3.64 -8.12 6.90
C GLY A 100 2.45 -8.96 7.36
N ILE A 101 1.22 -8.61 6.98
CA ILE A 101 0.02 -9.39 7.26
C ILE A 101 -0.18 -10.44 6.16
N ALA A 102 -0.35 -11.71 6.54
CA ALA A 102 -0.40 -12.84 5.60
C ALA A 102 -1.62 -12.81 4.67
N SER A 103 -2.78 -12.37 5.16
CA SER A 103 -4.03 -12.31 4.39
C SER A 103 -4.98 -11.24 4.92
N CYS A 104 -5.85 -10.74 4.04
CA CYS A 104 -6.86 -9.74 4.40
C CYS A 104 -8.27 -10.31 4.25
N ALA A 105 -8.98 -10.58 5.35
CA ALA A 105 -10.32 -11.19 5.30
C ALA A 105 -11.32 -10.31 4.51
N LEU A 106 -11.23 -8.98 4.68
CA LEU A 106 -12.03 -8.04 3.90
C LEU A 106 -11.78 -8.15 2.39
N ALA A 107 -10.56 -8.48 1.95
CA ALA A 107 -10.29 -8.66 0.52
C ALA A 107 -11.10 -9.82 -0.07
N ALA A 108 -11.29 -10.91 0.68
CA ALA A 108 -12.11 -12.03 0.23
C ALA A 108 -13.58 -11.64 0.04
N GLU A 109 -14.12 -10.75 0.89
CA GLU A 109 -15.48 -10.23 0.75
C GLU A 109 -15.65 -9.40 -0.53
N TRP A 110 -14.62 -8.66 -0.95
CA TRP A 110 -14.66 -7.87 -2.19
C TRP A 110 -14.50 -8.69 -3.47
N ARG A 111 -14.11 -9.97 -3.38
CA ARG A 111 -14.01 -10.87 -4.55
C ARG A 111 -15.31 -11.61 -4.87
N ARG A 112 -16.26 -11.61 -3.93
CA ARG A 112 -17.54 -12.30 -4.09
C ARG A 112 -18.49 -11.56 -5.03
#